data_AF-A0A9P1HAT7-F1
#
_entry.id   AF-A0A9P1HAT7-F1
#
_cell.length_a   1.000
_cell.length_b   1.000
_cell.length_c   1.000
_cell.angle_alpha   90.00
_cell.angle_beta   90.00
_cell.angle_gamma   90.00
#
_symmetry.space_group_name_H-M   'P 1'
#
loop_
_entity.id
_entity.type
_entity.pdbx_description
1 polymer ?
#
loop_
_entity_poly.entity_id
_entity_poly.type
_entity_poly.pdbx_seq_one_letter_code
_entity_poly.pdbx_strand_id
1 'polypeptide(L)'
;MDVALKSWELDNNVKLIDPKRDALYIHDPAAEKELTDSKPWKKDINWFKHVRISAVALIKMTRVNAQADANEYLIEYTEASRAQGRTENVVGWYHSHPGYGCWLSGIDVETQLMQQQFTDPFLAVVIDPDRTINAGKVEIGAFRTYPADHKAAGGAGPGNKSESGAYWVQTLSANPLLTNREYGNKQILDLSSKIAEATRNLAKVRPQSGLYPNKTAVDKALEKIAKDSDMIATRERTGLLAADVKAKVFCDSSTKSE
;
A
#
# COMPACT_ATOMS: atom_id res chain seq x y z
N MET A 1 4.03 -7.64 28.25
CA MET A 1 4.58 -6.92 27.07
C MET A 1 5.33 -7.83 26.12
N ASP A 2 6.07 -8.83 26.62
CA ASP A 2 6.94 -9.69 25.79
C ASP A 2 6.20 -10.64 24.82
N VAL A 3 4.97 -11.06 25.17
CA VAL A 3 4.15 -11.96 24.33
C VAL A 3 3.60 -11.23 23.09
N ALA A 4 3.06 -10.02 23.27
CA ALA A 4 2.48 -9.25 22.17
C ALA A 4 3.53 -8.79 21.15
N LEU A 5 4.74 -8.44 21.61
CA LEU A 5 5.85 -8.07 20.74
C LEU A 5 6.32 -9.28 19.91
N LYS A 6 6.54 -10.43 20.54
CA LYS A 6 6.92 -11.67 19.84
C LYS A 6 5.87 -12.12 18.84
N SER A 7 4.58 -11.98 19.17
CA SER A 7 3.48 -12.25 18.24
C SER A 7 3.52 -11.32 17.03
N TRP A 8 3.69 -10.01 17.24
CA TRP A 8 3.81 -9.05 16.15
C TRP A 8 5.04 -9.32 15.26
N GLU A 9 6.18 -9.66 15.87
CA GLU A 9 7.41 -10.02 15.16
C GLU A 9 7.20 -11.26 14.29
N LEU A 10 6.51 -12.29 14.81
CA LEU A 10 6.17 -13.50 14.05
C LEU A 10 5.18 -13.22 12.91
N ASP A 11 4.08 -12.51 13.18
CA ASP A 11 3.02 -12.22 12.20
C ASP A 11 3.51 -11.39 11.00
N ASN A 12 4.54 -10.57 11.23
CA ASN A 12 5.16 -9.74 10.20
C ASN A 12 6.48 -10.34 9.67
N ASN A 13 6.79 -11.59 10.03
CA ASN A 13 8.01 -12.31 9.62
C ASN A 13 9.28 -11.48 9.90
N VAL A 14 9.30 -10.78 11.03
CA VAL A 14 10.42 -9.96 11.50
C VAL A 14 11.55 -10.89 11.90
N LYS A 15 12.62 -10.87 11.12
CA LYS A 15 13.84 -11.64 11.37
C LYS A 15 14.95 -10.70 11.80
N LEU A 16 15.72 -11.09 12.81
CA LEU A 16 16.99 -10.45 13.12
C LEU A 16 17.96 -10.75 11.97
N ILE A 17 18.37 -9.70 11.27
CA ILE A 17 19.23 -9.79 10.08
C ILE A 17 20.70 -10.01 10.48
N ASP A 18 21.09 -9.63 11.70
CA ASP A 18 22.46 -9.78 12.23
C ASP A 18 22.42 -10.28 13.69
N PRO A 19 23.27 -11.25 14.09
CA PRO A 19 23.52 -11.58 15.50
C PRO A 19 23.97 -10.38 16.36
N LYS A 20 24.59 -9.34 15.78
CA LYS A 20 24.81 -8.03 16.39
C LYS A 20 23.83 -7.01 15.81
N ARG A 21 22.73 -6.76 16.51
CA ARG A 21 21.59 -5.87 16.15
C ARG A 21 21.93 -4.53 15.48
N ASP A 22 23.15 -4.01 15.63
CA ASP A 22 23.48 -2.62 15.36
C ASP A 22 24.33 -2.37 14.10
N ALA A 23 24.90 -3.39 13.46
CA ALA A 23 25.80 -3.18 12.32
C ALA A 23 25.14 -2.47 11.13
N LEU A 24 23.83 -2.67 10.94
CA LEU A 24 23.01 -2.01 9.91
C LEU A 24 22.73 -0.53 10.22
N TYR A 25 22.90 -0.09 11.47
CA TYR A 25 22.64 1.27 11.91
C TYR A 25 23.92 2.11 12.03
N ILE A 26 25.10 1.49 11.84
CA ILE A 26 26.37 2.21 11.81
C ILE A 26 26.52 2.80 10.41
N HIS A 27 26.43 4.12 10.33
CA HIS A 27 26.65 4.85 9.09
C HIS A 27 28.15 4.94 8.80
N ASP A 28 28.55 4.50 7.60
CA ASP A 28 29.92 4.63 7.06
C ASP A 28 29.91 5.61 5.87
N PRO A 29 30.31 6.87 6.08
CA PRO A 29 30.35 7.88 5.02
C PRO A 29 31.31 7.52 3.87
N ALA A 30 32.38 6.77 4.15
CA ALA A 30 33.37 6.41 3.14
C ALA A 30 32.78 5.37 2.18
N ALA A 31 32.13 4.34 2.73
CA ALA A 31 31.44 3.32 1.93
C ALA A 31 30.29 3.91 1.11
N GLU A 32 29.50 4.82 1.68
CA GLU A 32 28.43 5.50 0.95
C GLU A 32 28.97 6.37 -0.19
N LYS A 33 30.08 7.08 0.05
CA LYS A 33 30.74 7.90 -0.97
C LYS A 33 31.26 7.03 -2.12
N GLU A 34 31.93 5.92 -1.83
CA GLU A 34 32.41 4.99 -2.85
C GLU A 34 31.25 4.39 -3.68
N LEU A 35 30.15 4.05 -3.02
CA LEU A 35 28.94 3.57 -3.70
C LEU A 35 28.33 4.63 -4.61
N THR A 36 28.29 5.88 -4.16
CA THR A 36 27.78 7.04 -4.91
C THR A 36 28.68 7.42 -6.07
N ASP A 37 30.00 7.23 -5.95
CA ASP A 37 30.96 7.51 -7.01
C ASP A 37 30.94 6.40 -8.08
N SER A 38 30.80 5.14 -7.68
CA SER A 38 30.81 3.97 -8.58
C SER A 38 29.49 3.74 -9.33
N LYS A 39 28.34 4.16 -8.76
CA LYS A 39 26.97 4.07 -9.34
C LYS A 39 26.68 2.74 -10.04
N PRO A 40 26.83 1.59 -9.36
CA PRO A 40 26.69 0.26 -9.99
C PRO A 40 25.30 0.01 -10.60
N TRP A 41 24.25 0.62 -10.06
CA TRP A 41 22.88 0.53 -10.57
C TRP A 41 22.68 1.17 -11.95
N LYS A 42 23.63 1.96 -12.47
CA LYS A 42 23.60 2.41 -13.86
C LYS A 42 23.98 1.32 -14.85
N LYS A 43 24.76 0.32 -14.40
CA LYS A 43 25.18 -0.83 -15.22
C LYS A 43 24.18 -1.97 -15.15
N ASP A 44 23.59 -2.19 -13.98
CA ASP A 44 22.56 -3.20 -13.75
C ASP A 44 21.25 -2.54 -13.31
N ILE A 45 20.24 -2.58 -14.18
CA ILE A 45 18.88 -2.08 -13.92
C ILE A 45 18.23 -2.80 -12.73
N ASN A 46 18.56 -4.07 -12.49
CA ASN A 46 18.00 -4.88 -11.41
C ASN A 46 18.93 -4.96 -10.19
N TRP A 47 19.84 -3.99 -10.03
CA TRP A 47 20.77 -3.92 -8.91
C TRP A 47 20.06 -3.90 -7.55
N PHE A 48 18.98 -3.11 -7.43
CA PHE A 48 18.18 -3.02 -6.23
C PHE A 48 17.13 -4.14 -6.18
N LYS A 49 17.34 -5.14 -5.31
CA LYS A 49 16.43 -6.29 -5.14
C LYS A 49 15.71 -6.31 -3.80
N HIS A 50 16.29 -5.64 -2.80
CA HIS A 50 15.79 -5.66 -1.43
C HIS A 50 15.78 -4.25 -0.88
N VAL A 51 14.72 -3.91 -0.15
CA VAL A 51 14.58 -2.65 0.58
C VAL A 51 14.47 -2.99 2.06
N ARG A 52 15.22 -2.27 2.89
CA ARG A 52 15.15 -2.39 4.35
C ARG A 52 14.65 -1.07 4.92
N ILE A 53 13.57 -1.14 5.69
CA ILE A 53 12.94 0.02 6.32
C ILE A 53 13.06 -0.17 7.82
N SER A 54 13.56 0.84 8.53
CA SER A 54 13.66 0.76 10.00
C SER A 54 12.26 0.75 10.63
N ALA A 55 12.10 0.05 11.76
CA ALA A 55 10.83 -0.01 12.46
C ALA A 55 10.33 1.39 12.88
N VAL A 56 11.25 2.29 13.24
CA VAL A 56 10.92 3.68 13.59
C VAL A 56 10.41 4.47 12.38
N ALA A 57 11.02 4.29 11.20
CA ALA A 57 10.53 4.90 9.97
C ALA A 57 9.14 4.37 9.62
N LEU A 58 8.92 3.06 9.74
CA LEU A 58 7.62 2.44 9.46
C LEU A 58 6.50 3.06 10.31
N ILE A 59 6.72 3.18 11.63
CA ILE A 59 5.75 3.80 12.54
C ILE A 59 5.47 5.25 12.15
N LYS A 60 6.49 6.02 11.77
CA LYS A 60 6.32 7.42 11.34
C LYS A 60 5.54 7.53 10.03
N MET A 61 5.83 6.69 9.04
CA MET A 61 5.20 6.74 7.72
C MET A 61 3.71 6.34 7.77
N THR A 62 3.30 5.52 8.75
CA THR A 62 1.87 5.23 9.00
C THR A 62 1.10 6.41 9.60
N ARG A 63 1.78 7.49 10.01
CA ARG A 63 1.18 8.73 10.49
C ARG A 63 1.38 9.81 9.41
N VAL A 64 0.32 10.05 8.65
CA VAL A 64 0.35 10.91 7.45
C VAL A 64 0.76 12.34 7.80
N ASN A 65 1.69 12.92 7.02
CA ASN A 65 1.89 14.37 6.94
C ASN A 65 1.88 14.80 5.47
N ALA A 66 1.03 15.75 5.12
CA ALA A 66 0.90 16.28 3.76
C ALA A 66 1.99 17.33 3.49
N GLN A 67 2.70 17.19 2.38
CA GLN A 67 3.80 18.08 2.00
C GLN A 67 3.30 19.19 1.07
N ALA A 68 3.28 20.42 1.57
CA ALA A 68 3.25 21.62 0.73
C ALA A 68 4.65 22.31 0.67
N ASP A 69 5.51 22.14 1.69
CA ASP A 69 6.81 22.83 1.80
C ASP A 69 8.02 21.86 1.88
N ALA A 70 7.99 20.78 1.09
CA ALA A 70 8.96 19.69 1.24
C ALA A 70 10.43 20.10 0.98
N ASN A 71 10.69 21.01 0.04
CA ASN A 71 12.05 21.31 -0.40
C ASN A 71 12.83 22.16 0.60
N GLU A 72 12.19 23.19 1.18
CA GLU A 72 12.81 24.05 2.18
C GLU A 72 13.05 23.26 3.48
N TYR A 73 12.04 22.49 3.90
CA TYR A 73 12.16 21.56 5.02
C TYR A 73 13.28 20.53 4.81
N LEU A 74 13.48 20.03 3.58
CA LEU A 74 14.53 19.05 3.29
C LEU A 74 15.92 19.62 3.57
N ILE A 75 16.17 20.87 3.16
CA ILE A 75 17.45 21.55 3.38
C ILE A 75 17.66 21.76 4.88
N GLU A 76 16.70 22.39 5.56
CA GLU A 76 16.79 22.69 6.99
C GLU A 76 16.95 21.42 7.83
N TYR A 77 16.18 20.37 7.54
CA TYR A 77 16.23 19.10 8.25
C TYR A 77 17.56 18.37 8.02
N THR A 78 18.09 18.42 6.80
CA THR A 78 19.38 17.77 6.48
C THR A 78 20.53 18.49 7.18
N GLU A 79 20.53 19.82 7.20
CA GLU A 79 21.53 20.62 7.91
C GLU A 79 21.46 20.39 9.43
N ALA A 80 20.24 20.44 10.01
CA ALA A 80 20.03 20.17 11.43
C ALA A 80 20.42 18.74 11.84
N SER A 81 20.18 17.75 10.97
CA SER A 81 20.58 16.36 11.20
C SER A 81 22.10 16.21 11.18
N ARG A 82 22.78 16.82 10.20
CA ARG A 82 24.25 16.79 10.10
C ARG A 82 24.91 17.46 11.31
N ALA A 83 24.35 18.57 11.80
CA ALA A 83 24.82 19.24 13.01
C ALA A 83 24.75 18.34 14.27
N GLN A 84 23.85 17.34 14.28
CA GLN A 84 23.72 16.35 15.35
C GLN A 84 24.50 15.06 15.09
N GLY A 85 25.37 15.04 14.07
CA GLY A 85 26.16 13.87 13.69
C GLY A 85 25.40 12.81 12.90
N ARG A 86 24.19 13.12 12.41
CA ARG A 86 23.42 12.27 11.48
C ARG A 86 23.69 12.70 10.05
N THR A 87 24.61 11.99 9.39
CA THR A 87 25.09 12.33 8.04
C THR A 87 24.40 11.55 6.92
N GLU A 88 23.29 10.87 7.21
CA GLU A 88 22.52 10.12 6.23
C GLU A 88 21.93 11.03 5.15
N ASN A 89 22.07 10.62 3.89
CA ASN A 89 21.50 11.34 2.75
C ASN A 89 20.04 10.92 2.50
N VAL A 90 19.35 11.74 1.71
CA VAL A 90 17.99 11.46 1.24
C VAL A 90 18.05 10.36 0.17
N VAL A 91 17.30 9.27 0.39
CA VAL A 91 17.32 8.07 -0.48
C VAL A 91 15.99 7.75 -1.14
N GLY A 92 14.97 8.59 -0.92
CA GLY A 92 13.65 8.33 -1.47
C GLY A 92 12.54 9.21 -0.89
N TRP A 93 11.32 8.87 -1.26
CA TRP A 93 10.09 9.50 -0.80
C TRP A 93 9.03 8.44 -0.49
N TYR A 94 8.01 8.83 0.27
CA TYR A 94 6.88 7.97 0.54
C TYR A 94 5.57 8.74 0.47
N HIS A 95 4.50 8.05 0.10
CA HIS A 95 3.15 8.57 0.14
C HIS A 95 2.13 7.48 0.47
N SER A 96 0.90 7.88 0.72
CA SER A 96 -0.18 6.97 1.09
C SER A 96 -1.22 6.84 0.00
N HIS A 97 -1.70 5.62 -0.24
CA HIS A 97 -2.88 5.31 -1.07
C HIS A 97 -3.98 4.69 -0.20
N PRO A 98 -4.79 5.48 0.53
CA PRO A 98 -5.80 4.93 1.44
C PRO A 98 -6.87 4.15 0.67
N GLY A 99 -6.92 2.83 0.85
CA GLY A 99 -7.95 1.95 0.32
C GLY A 99 -7.70 1.35 -1.07
N TYR A 100 -6.70 1.84 -1.81
CA TYR A 100 -6.44 1.48 -3.20
C TYR A 100 -5.35 0.42 -3.40
N GLY A 101 -4.62 0.08 -2.33
CA GLY A 101 -3.44 -0.78 -2.36
C GLY A 101 -2.17 -0.03 -2.76
N CYS A 102 -1.04 -0.71 -2.67
CA CYS A 102 0.28 -0.15 -2.94
C CYS A 102 0.65 -0.32 -4.42
N TRP A 103 0.64 0.77 -5.18
CA TRP A 103 1.05 0.85 -6.58
C TRP A 103 1.43 2.31 -6.93
N LEU A 104 2.16 2.54 -8.02
CA LEU A 104 2.46 3.89 -8.50
C LEU A 104 1.47 4.31 -9.58
N SER A 105 0.82 5.46 -9.40
CA SER A 105 0.02 6.12 -10.43
C SER A 105 0.89 6.75 -11.53
N GLY A 106 0.27 7.23 -12.62
CA GLY A 106 1.01 7.91 -13.69
C GLY A 106 1.80 9.13 -13.18
N ILE A 107 1.23 9.90 -12.24
CA ILE A 107 1.88 11.06 -11.60
C ILE A 107 3.04 10.61 -10.71
N ASP A 108 2.84 9.53 -9.95
CA ASP A 108 3.89 8.98 -9.08
C ASP A 108 5.08 8.46 -9.91
N VAL A 109 4.79 7.82 -11.05
CA VAL A 109 5.81 7.34 -11.99
C VAL A 109 6.61 8.50 -12.57
N GLU A 110 5.96 9.59 -12.99
CA GLU A 110 6.62 10.78 -13.53
C GLU A 110 7.50 11.46 -12.47
N THR A 111 6.98 11.60 -11.24
CA THR A 111 7.71 12.17 -10.11
C THR A 111 8.93 11.29 -9.76
N GLN A 112 8.76 9.97 -9.71
CA GLN A 112 9.84 9.04 -9.44
C GLN A 112 10.91 9.06 -10.54
N LEU A 113 10.52 9.16 -11.82
CA LEU A 113 11.48 9.30 -12.93
C LEU A 113 12.28 10.59 -12.82
N MET A 114 11.63 11.71 -12.53
CA MET A 114 12.28 13.00 -12.33
C MET A 114 13.29 12.93 -11.18
N GLN A 115 12.88 12.41 -10.02
CA GLN A 115 13.76 12.31 -8.84
C GLN A 115 14.93 11.34 -9.07
N GLN A 116 14.71 10.21 -9.73
CA GLN A 116 15.79 9.29 -10.13
C GLN A 116 16.78 9.92 -11.11
N GLN A 117 16.38 10.92 -11.89
CA GLN A 117 17.29 11.60 -12.82
C GLN A 117 18.25 12.55 -12.08
N PHE A 118 17.77 13.25 -11.05
CA PHE A 118 18.55 14.27 -10.34
C PHE A 118 19.24 13.74 -9.08
N THR A 119 18.61 12.80 -8.36
CA THR A 119 19.02 12.35 -7.03
C THR A 119 19.05 10.82 -6.96
N ASP A 120 19.93 10.19 -7.74
CA ASP A 120 20.07 8.72 -7.77
C ASP A 120 21.17 8.23 -6.80
N PRO A 121 20.90 7.25 -5.91
CA PRO A 121 19.76 6.33 -5.87
C PRO A 121 18.49 6.86 -5.16
N PHE A 122 17.34 6.80 -5.82
CA PHE A 122 16.02 7.17 -5.25
C PHE A 122 14.98 6.03 -5.29
N LEU A 123 14.15 5.93 -4.25
CA LEU A 123 13.08 4.93 -4.10
C LEU A 123 11.74 5.58 -3.74
N ALA A 124 10.64 5.04 -4.28
CA ALA A 124 9.27 5.39 -3.87
C ALA A 124 8.69 4.32 -2.95
N VAL A 125 8.10 4.71 -1.82
CA VAL A 125 7.39 3.79 -0.92
C VAL A 125 5.92 4.17 -0.82
N VAL A 126 5.02 3.21 -1.04
CA VAL A 126 3.56 3.42 -0.94
C VAL A 126 3.02 2.62 0.23
N ILE A 127 2.26 3.27 1.11
CA ILE A 127 1.57 2.62 2.23
C ILE A 127 0.07 2.76 2.07
N ASP A 128 -0.68 1.69 2.32
CA ASP A 128 -2.14 1.74 2.42
C ASP A 128 -2.57 1.57 3.89
N PRO A 129 -2.85 2.67 4.63
CA PRO A 129 -3.23 2.59 6.04
C PRO A 129 -4.60 1.91 6.23
N ASP A 130 -5.55 2.14 5.33
CA ASP A 130 -6.89 1.58 5.44
C ASP A 130 -6.86 0.06 5.26
N ARG A 131 -6.13 -0.43 4.25
CA ARG A 131 -5.96 -1.87 4.06
C ARG A 131 -5.09 -2.49 5.15
N THR A 132 -4.11 -1.76 5.68
CA THR A 132 -3.33 -2.24 6.82
C THR A 132 -4.21 -2.55 8.02
N ILE A 133 -5.14 -1.64 8.34
CA ILE A 133 -6.12 -1.83 9.41
C ILE A 133 -7.04 -3.01 9.09
N ASN A 134 -7.53 -3.11 7.86
CA ASN A 134 -8.49 -4.14 7.44
C ASN A 134 -7.90 -5.56 7.39
N ALA A 135 -6.64 -5.69 6.96
CA ALA A 135 -5.96 -6.96 6.81
C ALA A 135 -5.25 -7.41 8.09
N GLY A 136 -5.06 -6.52 9.07
CA GLY A 136 -4.26 -6.78 10.26
C GLY A 136 -2.76 -6.97 9.96
N LYS A 137 -2.34 -6.61 8.74
CA LYS A 137 -0.97 -6.75 8.23
C LYS A 137 -0.60 -5.47 7.51
N VAL A 138 0.65 -5.02 7.67
CA VAL A 138 1.12 -3.79 7.03
C VAL A 138 1.13 -3.94 5.51
N GLU A 139 0.31 -3.13 4.85
CA GLU A 139 0.24 -2.99 3.39
C GLU A 139 1.22 -1.89 2.96
N ILE A 140 2.39 -2.33 2.51
CA ILE A 140 3.50 -1.48 2.09
C ILE A 140 4.13 -2.05 0.82
N GLY A 141 4.43 -1.17 -0.13
CA GLY A 141 5.15 -1.50 -1.36
C GLY A 141 6.30 -0.54 -1.58
N ALA A 142 7.42 -1.04 -2.10
CA ALA A 142 8.56 -0.24 -2.49
C ALA A 142 8.79 -0.39 -4.00
N PHE A 143 8.96 0.73 -4.68
CA PHE A 143 8.94 0.80 -6.14
C PHE A 143 10.06 1.69 -6.65
N ARG A 144 10.58 1.33 -7.82
CA ARG A 144 11.55 2.10 -8.58
C ARG A 144 11.16 2.01 -10.05
N THR A 145 11.19 3.11 -10.77
CA THR A 145 10.78 3.14 -12.17
C THR A 145 11.91 2.67 -13.06
N TYR A 146 11.55 1.91 -14.10
CA TYR A 146 12.49 1.55 -15.15
C TYR A 146 12.85 2.78 -16.00
N PRO A 147 14.09 2.87 -16.48
CA PRO A 147 14.47 3.82 -17.52
C PRO A 147 13.55 3.71 -18.75
N ALA A 148 13.32 4.82 -19.46
CA ALA A 148 12.38 4.89 -20.58
C ALA A 148 12.73 3.94 -21.74
N ASP A 149 14.00 3.56 -21.87
CA ASP A 149 14.54 2.64 -22.86
C ASP A 149 14.42 1.16 -22.47
N HIS A 150 13.99 0.85 -21.24
CA HIS A 150 13.87 -0.52 -20.74
C HIS A 150 12.43 -1.03 -20.74
N LYS A 151 12.17 -2.14 -21.46
CA LYS A 151 10.89 -2.89 -21.38
C LYS A 151 11.01 -4.05 -20.39
N ALA A 152 10.19 -4.01 -19.34
CA ALA A 152 10.13 -5.08 -18.35
C ALA A 152 9.67 -6.42 -18.98
N ALA A 153 10.36 -7.51 -18.67
CA ALA A 153 9.94 -8.85 -19.03
C ALA A 153 8.81 -9.32 -18.08
N GLY A 154 7.55 -9.20 -18.52
CA GLY A 154 6.37 -9.87 -17.93
C GLY A 154 6.09 -9.60 -16.45
N GLY A 155 5.37 -8.52 -16.14
CA GLY A 155 4.94 -8.21 -14.76
C GLY A 155 3.79 -9.09 -14.28
N ALA A 156 4.06 -9.93 -13.27
CA ALA A 156 3.09 -10.72 -12.54
C ALA A 156 2.09 -9.83 -11.78
N GLY A 157 0.80 -10.18 -11.86
CA GLY A 157 -0.27 -9.52 -11.11
C GLY A 157 -0.20 -9.77 -9.59
N PRO A 158 -1.00 -9.04 -8.79
CA PRO A 158 -0.93 -9.09 -7.34
C PRO A 158 -1.49 -10.42 -6.83
N GLY A 159 -0.60 -11.32 -6.40
CA GLY A 159 -0.93 -12.64 -5.87
C GLY A 159 -0.91 -12.68 -4.35
N ASN A 160 -2.10 -12.82 -3.76
CA ASN A 160 -2.32 -13.23 -2.38
C ASN A 160 -1.57 -14.54 -2.06
N LYS A 161 -0.89 -14.62 -0.91
CA LYS A 161 -0.54 -15.90 -0.29
C LYS A 161 -0.96 -15.91 1.17
N SER A 162 -1.85 -16.86 1.45
CA SER A 162 -2.43 -17.28 2.72
C SER A 162 -1.38 -17.83 3.68
N GLU A 163 -1.57 -17.64 4.99
CA GLU A 163 -1.18 -18.65 5.98
C GLU A 163 -1.99 -18.50 7.27
N SER A 164 -2.83 -19.51 7.51
CA SER A 164 -3.79 -19.66 8.59
C SER A 164 -3.14 -20.41 9.76
N GLY A 165 -3.05 -19.79 10.94
CA GLY A 165 -2.54 -20.50 12.12
C GLY A 165 -2.77 -19.85 13.48
N ALA A 166 -2.82 -18.51 13.60
CA ALA A 166 -2.77 -17.86 14.92
C ALA A 166 -3.83 -16.77 15.18
N TYR A 167 -4.86 -16.66 14.34
CA TYR A 167 -5.75 -15.49 14.34
C TYR A 167 -7.17 -15.74 14.88
N TRP A 168 -7.45 -16.83 15.61
CA TRP A 168 -8.84 -17.21 15.87
C TRP A 168 -9.58 -16.27 16.84
N VAL A 169 -8.97 -15.85 17.96
CA VAL A 169 -9.68 -14.99 18.94
C VAL A 169 -9.96 -13.58 18.41
N GLN A 170 -8.99 -12.97 17.72
CA GLN A 170 -9.13 -11.62 17.17
C GLN A 170 -9.99 -11.58 15.90
N THR A 171 -9.97 -12.64 15.08
CA THR A 171 -10.95 -12.82 13.99
C THR A 171 -12.37 -12.95 14.54
N LEU A 172 -12.53 -13.66 15.66
CA LEU A 172 -13.84 -13.89 16.28
C LEU A 172 -14.39 -12.68 17.05
N SER A 173 -13.58 -11.68 17.41
CA SER A 173 -14.06 -10.48 18.10
C SER A 173 -14.21 -9.25 17.19
N ALA A 174 -13.53 -9.22 16.04
CA ALA A 174 -13.64 -8.12 15.09
C ALA A 174 -14.99 -8.10 14.37
N ASN A 175 -15.59 -6.91 14.20
CA ASN A 175 -16.75 -6.70 13.33
C ASN A 175 -16.37 -5.75 12.17
N PRO A 176 -16.05 -6.31 10.99
CA PRO A 176 -15.68 -5.52 9.81
C PRO A 176 -16.72 -4.47 9.40
N LEU A 177 -18.01 -4.69 9.72
CA LEU A 177 -19.09 -3.74 9.40
C LEU A 177 -19.04 -2.47 10.26
N LEU A 178 -18.48 -2.55 11.46
CA LEU A 178 -18.37 -1.42 12.38
C LEU A 178 -17.03 -0.72 12.26
N THR A 179 -15.93 -1.48 12.20
CA THR A 179 -14.58 -0.92 12.11
C THR A 179 -14.35 -0.22 10.76
N ASN A 180 -15.01 -0.67 9.69
CA ASN A 180 -14.76 -0.19 8.34
C ASN A 180 -15.97 0.55 7.74
N ARG A 181 -16.93 0.98 8.56
CA ARG A 181 -18.18 1.61 8.12
C ARG A 181 -17.95 2.81 7.20
N GLU A 182 -17.00 3.67 7.56
CA GLU A 182 -16.68 4.87 6.76
C GLU A 182 -16.03 4.50 5.42
N TYR A 183 -15.22 3.45 5.39
CA TYR A 183 -14.62 2.93 4.18
C TYR A 183 -15.67 2.31 3.24
N GLY A 184 -16.55 1.46 3.77
CA GLY A 184 -17.68 0.90 3.02
C GLY A 184 -18.56 1.98 2.42
N ASN A 185 -18.91 3.00 3.21
CA ASN A 185 -19.69 4.15 2.74
C ASN A 185 -18.99 4.91 1.59
N LYS A 186 -17.68 5.13 1.68
CA LYS A 186 -16.90 5.78 0.61
C LYS A 186 -16.85 4.92 -0.66
N GLN A 187 -16.72 3.60 -0.55
CA GLN A 187 -16.74 2.70 -1.71
C GLN A 187 -18.10 2.67 -2.40
N ILE A 188 -19.19 2.69 -1.63
CA ILE A 188 -20.55 2.75 -2.17
C ILE A 188 -20.78 4.09 -2.87
N LEU A 189 -20.29 5.20 -2.31
CA LEU A 189 -20.38 6.52 -2.92
C LEU A 189 -19.60 6.60 -4.24
N ASP A 190 -18.37 6.08 -4.27
CA ASP A 190 -17.54 6.01 -5.48
C ASP A 190 -18.20 5.13 -6.56
N LEU A 191 -18.72 3.96 -6.18
CA LEU A 191 -19.47 3.09 -7.08
C LEU A 191 -20.69 3.80 -7.67
N SER A 192 -21.47 4.52 -6.86
CA SER A 192 -22.63 5.28 -7.33
C SER A 192 -22.25 6.35 -8.35
N SER A 193 -21.10 7.00 -8.16
CA SER A 193 -20.56 8.01 -9.07
C SER A 193 -20.14 7.39 -10.40
N LYS A 194 -19.44 6.25 -10.35
CA LYS A 194 -19.04 5.47 -11.54
C LYS A 194 -20.26 4.97 -12.34
N ILE A 195 -21.29 4.49 -11.66
CA ILE A 195 -22.55 4.05 -12.29
C ILE A 195 -23.20 5.24 -13.00
N ALA A 196 -23.36 6.38 -12.33
CA ALA A 196 -23.97 7.58 -12.91
C ALA A 196 -23.18 8.08 -14.14
N GLU A 197 -21.85 8.01 -14.11
CA GLU A 197 -21.00 8.31 -15.27
C GLU A 197 -21.22 7.33 -16.43
N ALA A 198 -21.21 6.03 -16.18
CA ALA A 198 -21.45 5.01 -17.19
C ALA A 198 -22.85 5.15 -17.82
N THR A 199 -23.88 5.43 -17.02
CA THR A 199 -25.25 5.68 -17.52
C THR A 199 -25.32 6.93 -18.39
N ARG A 200 -24.66 8.03 -18.00
CA ARG A 200 -24.60 9.25 -18.82
C ARG A 200 -23.89 9.02 -20.16
N ASN A 201 -22.82 8.23 -20.15
CA ASN A 201 -22.08 7.89 -21.36
C ASN A 201 -22.90 7.00 -22.30
N LEU A 202 -23.72 6.09 -21.75
CA LEU A 202 -24.66 5.28 -22.53
C LEU A 202 -25.80 6.12 -23.12
N ALA A 203 -26.35 7.07 -22.36
CA ALA A 203 -27.46 7.94 -22.79
C ALA A 203 -27.07 8.91 -23.91
N LYS A 204 -25.79 9.27 -24.04
CA LYS A 204 -25.26 10.09 -25.15
C LYS A 204 -25.21 9.33 -26.49
N VAL A 205 -25.38 8.00 -26.48
CA VAL A 205 -25.44 7.18 -27.69
C VAL A 205 -26.86 7.22 -28.27
N ARG A 206 -27.14 8.19 -29.16
CA ARG A 206 -28.35 8.17 -30.01
C ARG A 206 -28.11 7.32 -31.28
N PRO A 207 -29.09 6.54 -31.75
CA PRO A 207 -28.99 5.74 -32.98
C PRO A 207 -29.22 6.60 -34.23
N GLN A 208 -28.48 7.70 -34.39
CA GLN A 208 -28.66 8.62 -35.50
C GLN A 208 -27.33 9.02 -36.13
N SER A 209 -26.64 8.02 -36.66
CA SER A 209 -25.63 8.07 -37.72
C SER A 209 -24.83 6.77 -37.65
N GLY A 210 -24.59 6.11 -38.79
CA GLY A 210 -23.99 4.78 -38.90
C GLY A 210 -22.51 4.67 -38.50
N LEU A 211 -22.07 5.39 -37.48
CA LEU A 211 -20.76 5.20 -36.84
C LEU A 211 -20.98 4.46 -35.52
N TYR A 212 -20.62 3.17 -35.50
CA TYR A 212 -20.67 2.36 -34.28
C TYR A 212 -19.68 2.94 -33.25
N PRO A 213 -20.12 3.30 -32.03
CA PRO A 213 -19.19 3.66 -30.97
C PRO A 213 -18.30 2.45 -30.62
N ASN A 214 -17.11 2.72 -30.07
CA ASN A 214 -16.17 1.67 -29.67
C ASN A 214 -16.74 0.88 -28.47
N LYS A 215 -17.60 -0.09 -28.78
CA LYS A 215 -18.38 -0.94 -27.86
C LYS A 215 -17.53 -1.50 -26.72
N THR A 216 -16.26 -1.79 -27.03
CA THR A 216 -15.27 -2.34 -26.10
C THR A 216 -14.95 -1.44 -24.89
N ALA A 217 -15.04 -0.11 -25.00
CA ALA A 217 -14.69 0.78 -23.89
C ALA A 217 -15.81 0.89 -22.85
N VAL A 218 -17.07 0.96 -23.31
CA VAL A 218 -18.26 0.96 -22.44
C VAL A 218 -18.42 -0.40 -21.77
N ASP A 219 -18.21 -1.48 -22.52
CA ASP A 219 -18.28 -2.85 -21.97
C ASP A 219 -17.23 -3.06 -20.87
N LYS A 220 -15.98 -2.59 -21.06
CA LYS A 220 -14.92 -2.65 -20.03
C LYS A 220 -15.26 -1.83 -18.79
N ALA A 221 -15.88 -0.65 -18.95
CA ALA A 221 -16.29 0.18 -17.82
C ALA A 221 -17.42 -0.49 -17.02
N LEU A 222 -18.40 -1.09 -17.69
CA LEU A 222 -19.48 -1.86 -17.06
C LEU A 222 -18.94 -3.11 -16.36
N GLU A 223 -17.98 -3.82 -16.95
CA GLU A 223 -17.33 -4.98 -16.32
C GLU A 223 -16.58 -4.58 -15.04
N LYS A 224 -15.90 -3.42 -15.04
CA LYS A 224 -15.24 -2.88 -13.85
C LYS A 224 -16.24 -2.51 -12.76
N ILE A 225 -17.35 -1.88 -13.12
CA ILE A 225 -18.44 -1.56 -12.17
C ILE A 225 -19.04 -2.84 -11.57
N ALA A 226 -19.25 -3.88 -12.38
CA ALA A 226 -19.75 -5.16 -11.91
C ALA A 226 -18.79 -5.81 -10.91
N LYS A 227 -17.48 -5.78 -11.18
CA LYS A 227 -16.44 -6.28 -10.26
C LYS A 227 -16.37 -5.46 -8.97
N ASP A 228 -16.41 -4.13 -9.06
CA ASP A 228 -16.40 -3.23 -7.89
C ASP A 228 -17.64 -3.49 -7.00
N SER A 229 -18.81 -3.64 -7.60
CA SER A 229 -20.07 -3.96 -6.91
C SER A 229 -20.04 -5.34 -6.22
N ASP A 230 -19.57 -6.37 -6.93
CA ASP A 230 -19.47 -7.74 -6.38
C ASP A 230 -18.47 -7.81 -5.21
N MET A 231 -17.37 -7.06 -5.30
CA MET A 231 -16.40 -6.95 -4.21
C MET A 231 -17.01 -6.30 -2.96
N ILE A 232 -17.78 -5.22 -3.12
CA ILE A 232 -18.47 -4.55 -2.00
C ILE A 232 -19.51 -5.50 -1.39
N ALA A 233 -20.36 -6.10 -2.21
CA ALA A 233 -21.41 -7.02 -1.74
C ALA A 233 -20.83 -8.25 -1.02
N THR A 234 -19.73 -8.79 -1.52
CA THR A 234 -19.04 -9.93 -0.89
C THR A 234 -18.47 -9.55 0.48
N ARG A 235 -17.93 -8.34 0.64
CA ARG A 235 -17.43 -7.83 1.93
C ARG A 235 -18.54 -7.66 2.95
N GLU A 236 -19.63 -7.01 2.56
CA GLU A 236 -20.80 -6.82 3.43
C GLU A 236 -21.41 -8.17 3.86
N ARG A 237 -21.57 -9.10 2.90
CA ARG A 237 -22.06 -10.46 3.18
C ARG A 237 -21.15 -11.21 4.15
N THR A 238 -19.83 -11.10 3.96
CA THR A 238 -18.86 -11.76 4.85
C THR A 238 -18.91 -11.16 6.25
N GLY A 239 -19.05 -9.83 6.37
CA GLY A 239 -19.24 -9.14 7.65
C GLY A 239 -20.52 -9.57 8.37
N LEU A 240 -21.64 -9.68 7.65
CA LEU A 240 -22.92 -10.14 8.19
C LEU A 240 -22.86 -11.61 8.62
N LEU A 241 -22.32 -12.50 7.79
CA LEU A 241 -22.15 -13.91 8.12
C LEU A 241 -21.28 -14.09 9.38
N ALA A 242 -20.20 -13.30 9.49
CA ALA A 242 -19.38 -13.32 10.70
C ALA A 242 -20.16 -12.85 11.93
N ALA A 243 -21.00 -11.82 11.81
CA ALA A 243 -21.85 -11.35 12.90
C ALA A 243 -22.90 -12.40 13.33
N ASP A 244 -23.58 -13.02 12.38
CA ASP A 244 -24.59 -14.06 12.63
C ASP A 244 -23.99 -15.30 13.28
N VAL A 245 -22.82 -15.76 12.81
CA VAL A 245 -22.10 -16.89 13.42
C VAL A 245 -21.73 -16.57 14.86
N LYS A 246 -21.23 -15.35 15.14
CA LYS A 246 -20.90 -14.93 16.50
C LYS A 246 -22.12 -14.86 17.40
N ALA A 247 -23.24 -14.32 16.91
CA ALA A 247 -24.50 -14.29 17.67
C ALA A 247 -24.97 -15.71 18.05
N LYS A 248 -24.96 -16.65 17.10
CA LYS A 248 -25.36 -18.05 17.36
C LYS A 248 -24.40 -18.79 18.27
N VAL A 249 -23.09 -18.56 18.16
CA VAL A 249 -22.09 -19.28 18.95
C VAL A 249 -22.00 -18.73 20.38
N PHE A 250 -22.11 -17.42 20.57
CA PHE A 250 -21.82 -16.77 21.85
C PHE A 250 -23.06 -16.24 22.60
N CYS A 251 -24.20 -16.03 21.93
CA CYS A 251 -25.40 -15.48 22.56
C CYS A 251 -26.53 -16.51 22.77
N ASP A 252 -26.67 -17.51 21.88
CA ASP A 252 -27.76 -18.52 21.95
C ASP A 252 -27.55 -19.59 23.05
N SER A 253 -26.41 -19.62 23.74
CA SER A 253 -26.14 -20.58 24.83
C SER A 253 -26.84 -20.24 26.15
N SER A 254 -27.57 -19.12 26.22
CA SER A 254 -28.25 -18.63 27.43
C SER A 254 -29.70 -19.14 27.62
N THR A 255 -30.20 -20.06 26.78
CA THR A 255 -31.56 -20.65 26.92
C THR A 255 -31.58 -22.17 27.07
N LYS A 256 -30.57 -22.75 27.72
CA LYS A 256 -30.63 -24.13 28.24
C LYS A 256 -30.22 -24.21 29.71
N SER A 257 -31.05 -23.61 30.56
CA SER A 257 -31.15 -23.98 31.97
C SER A 257 -32.61 -23.82 32.41
N GLU A 258 -33.40 -24.85 32.14
CA GLU A 258 -34.34 -25.53 33.06
C GLU A 258 -34.87 -26.81 32.38
#